data_AF-A0A838YL03-F1
#
_entry.id   AF-A0A838YL03-F1
#
_cell.length_a   1.000
_cell.length_b   1.000
_cell.length_c   1.000
_cell.angle_alpha   90.00
_cell.angle_beta   90.00
_cell.angle_gamma   90.00
#
_symmetry.space_group_name_H-M   'P 1'
#
loop_
_entity.id
_entity.type
_entity.pdbx_description
1 polymer ?
#
loop_
_entity_poly.entity_id
_entity_poly.type
_entity_poly.pdbx_seq_one_letter_code
_entity_poly.pdbx_strand_id
1 'polypeptide(L)'
;MLLDLPILKKGSFYFIKDGDSDLILEDNTKRGLTVKETSVDEKLNVKADKGMIHDMDGIGHWVPIRWYFSKDSFDLSQVMVHAEAMEKKYTELRELTCPDDDD
;
A
#
# COMPACT_ATOMS: atom_id res chain seq x y z
N MET A 1 -11.23 -11.01 9.63
CA MET A 1 -10.42 -11.45 8.47
C MET A 1 -10.49 -10.36 7.41
N LEU A 2 -9.41 -9.59 7.19
CA LEU A 2 -9.36 -8.46 6.23
C LEU A 2 -9.37 -8.90 4.74
N LEU A 3 -9.32 -10.21 4.49
CA LEU A 3 -9.24 -10.79 3.14
C LEU A 3 -10.59 -10.84 2.41
N ASP A 4 -11.71 -10.64 3.11
CA ASP A 4 -13.07 -10.77 2.55
C ASP A 4 -13.78 -9.43 2.32
N LEU A 5 -13.07 -8.31 2.50
CA LEU A 5 -13.67 -6.99 2.34
C LEU A 5 -13.91 -6.67 0.86
N PRO A 6 -15.05 -6.02 0.52
CA PRO A 6 -15.36 -5.67 -0.85
C PRO A 6 -14.35 -4.66 -1.40
N ILE A 7 -13.87 -4.94 -2.62
CA ILE A 7 -12.91 -4.07 -3.32
C ILE A 7 -13.69 -2.96 -4.03
N LEU A 8 -13.46 -1.71 -3.62
CA LEU A 8 -14.02 -0.53 -4.27
C LEU A 8 -13.23 -0.15 -5.52
N LYS A 9 -11.91 -0.26 -5.45
CA LYS A 9 -11.00 0.07 -6.55
C LYS A 9 -9.76 -0.83 -6.51
N LYS A 10 -9.18 -1.09 -7.67
CA LYS A 10 -7.90 -1.78 -7.80
C LYS A 10 -7.04 -1.11 -8.86
N GLY A 11 -5.75 -1.01 -8.58
CA GLY A 11 -4.71 -0.69 -9.54
C GLY A 11 -3.88 -1.94 -9.87
N SER A 12 -2.72 -1.75 -10.50
CA SER A 12 -1.76 -2.83 -10.72
C SER A 12 -1.05 -3.18 -9.42
N PHE A 13 -0.75 -2.16 -8.60
CA PHE A 13 0.06 -2.29 -7.39
C PHE A 13 -0.72 -2.10 -6.08
N TYR A 14 -2.02 -1.78 -6.14
CA TYR A 14 -2.82 -1.53 -4.94
C TYR A 14 -4.25 -2.06 -5.01
N PHE A 15 -4.88 -2.19 -3.84
CA PHE A 15 -6.33 -2.37 -3.68
C PHE A 15 -6.89 -1.34 -2.70
N ILE A 16 -8.05 -0.77 -3.01
CA ILE A 16 -8.86 -0.01 -2.05
C ILE A 16 -10.07 -0.87 -1.69
N LYS A 17 -10.19 -1.21 -0.41
CA LYS A 17 -11.27 -2.04 0.14
C LYS A 17 -12.15 -1.20 1.04
N ASP A 18 -13.44 -1.51 1.05
CA ASP A 18 -14.39 -0.91 1.98
C ASP A 18 -14.36 -1.71 3.30
N GLY A 19 -13.76 -1.12 4.34
CA GLY A 19 -13.92 -1.59 5.72
C GLY A 19 -15.15 -0.98 6.37
N ASP A 20 -15.48 -1.42 7.58
CA ASP A 20 -16.66 -0.94 8.29
C ASP A 20 -16.57 0.58 8.58
N SER A 21 -15.51 0.99 9.28
CA SER A 21 -15.25 2.39 9.66
C SER A 21 -14.13 3.06 8.84
N ASP A 22 -13.37 2.28 8.08
CA ASP A 22 -12.18 2.74 7.36
C ASP A 22 -12.22 2.34 5.88
N LEU A 23 -11.65 3.19 5.02
CA LEU A 23 -11.21 2.84 3.69
C LEU A 23 -9.79 2.27 3.80
N ILE A 24 -9.58 1.06 3.27
CA ILE A 24 -8.32 0.35 3.43
C ILE A 24 -7.57 0.37 2.10
N LEU A 25 -6.45 1.07 2.06
CA LEU A 25 -5.50 1.01 0.95
C LEU A 25 -4.47 -0.09 1.24
N GLU A 26 -4.40 -1.11 0.42
CA GLU A 26 -3.47 -2.24 0.55
C GLU A 26 -2.47 -2.23 -0.60
N ASP A 27 -1.18 -2.33 -0.27
CA ASP A 27 -0.09 -2.49 -1.22
C ASP A 27 -0.01 -3.95 -1.67
N ASN A 28 -0.36 -4.21 -2.93
CA ASN A 28 -0.38 -5.54 -3.52
C ASN A 28 1.03 -6.05 -3.89
N THR A 29 2.06 -5.19 -3.87
CA THR A 29 3.45 -5.61 -4.09
C THR A 29 4.03 -6.35 -2.88
N LYS A 30 3.44 -6.15 -1.70
CA LYS A 30 3.88 -6.77 -0.43
C LYS A 30 3.21 -8.12 -0.14
N ARG A 31 2.77 -8.82 -1.19
CA ARG A 31 2.16 -10.15 -1.08
C ARG A 31 3.08 -11.12 -0.32
N GLY A 32 2.52 -11.77 0.70
CA GLY A 32 3.24 -12.72 1.55
C GLY A 32 3.99 -12.07 2.72
N LEU A 33 4.03 -10.74 2.82
CA LEU A 33 4.58 -10.08 4.00
C LEU A 33 3.60 -10.16 5.18
N THR A 34 4.08 -10.67 6.31
CA THR A 34 3.26 -10.77 7.52
C THR A 34 3.22 -9.43 8.24
N VAL A 35 2.02 -9.00 8.65
CA VAL A 35 1.85 -7.84 9.53
C VAL A 35 2.46 -8.17 10.90
N LYS A 36 3.44 -7.38 11.31
CA LYS A 36 4.12 -7.53 12.61
C LYS A 36 3.81 -6.38 13.56
N GLU A 37 3.46 -5.21 13.02
CA GLU A 37 3.15 -4.03 13.82
C GLU A 37 1.99 -3.26 13.19
N THR A 38 1.19 -2.59 14.02
CA THR A 38 0.23 -1.59 13.59
C THR A 38 0.58 -0.27 14.27
N SER A 39 0.93 0.75 13.50
CA SER A 39 1.37 2.05 14.01
C SER A 39 0.98 3.17 13.05
N VAL A 40 1.09 4.42 13.47
CA VAL A 40 0.79 5.57 12.59
C VAL A 40 1.90 5.67 11.53
N ASP A 41 1.50 5.86 10.28
CA ASP A 41 2.40 6.16 9.17
C ASP A 41 2.87 7.61 9.26
N GLU A 42 4.18 7.83 9.26
CA GLU A 42 4.76 9.16 9.46
C GLU A 42 4.51 10.12 8.29
N LYS A 43 4.24 9.60 7.09
CA LYS A 43 4.01 10.41 5.89
C LYS A 43 2.55 10.74 5.69
N LEU A 44 1.69 9.75 5.89
CA LEU A 44 0.25 9.88 5.66
C LEU A 44 -0.53 10.25 6.92
N ASN A 45 0.10 10.15 8.10
CA ASN A 45 -0.50 10.42 9.40
C ASN A 45 -1.80 9.62 9.66
N VAL A 46 -1.86 8.41 9.11
CA VAL A 46 -2.96 7.47 9.29
C VAL A 46 -2.45 6.16 9.87
N LYS A 47 -3.33 5.38 10.48
CA LYS A 47 -2.97 4.07 11.00
C LYS A 47 -2.56 3.16 9.85
N ALA A 48 -1.48 2.39 10.03
CA ALA A 48 -0.96 1.48 9.03
C ALA A 48 -0.49 0.17 9.67
N ASP A 49 -0.75 -0.93 8.97
CA ASP A 49 -0.12 -2.20 9.27
C ASP A 49 1.24 -2.25 8.57
N LYS A 50 2.28 -2.60 9.31
CA LYS A 50 3.67 -2.69 8.85
C LYS A 50 4.17 -4.12 8.98
N GLY A 51 4.97 -4.52 7.99
CA GLY A 51 5.76 -5.73 8.01
C GLY A 51 7.24 -5.41 8.02
N MET A 52 8.05 -6.43 8.23
CA MET A 52 9.50 -6.31 8.24
C MET A 52 10.10 -7.11 7.08
N ILE A 53 10.81 -6.42 6.20
CA ILE A 53 11.65 -7.04 5.16
C ILE A 53 13.10 -6.99 5.61
N HIS A 54 13.93 -7.94 5.17
CA HIS A 54 15.36 -7.93 5.48
C HIS A 54 16.15 -7.66 4.20
N ASP A 55 17.15 -6.79 4.29
CA ASP A 55 18.10 -6.55 3.19
C ASP A 55 19.15 -7.68 3.11
N MET A 56 20.11 -7.59 2.18
CA MET A 56 21.17 -8.60 1.96
C MET A 56 22.06 -8.79 3.21
N ASP A 57 22.23 -7.74 4.00
CA ASP A 57 22.95 -7.76 5.28
C ASP A 57 22.10 -8.31 6.45
N GLY A 58 20.85 -8.73 6.20
CA GLY A 58 19.92 -9.20 7.23
C GLY A 58 19.31 -8.09 8.09
N ILE A 59 19.52 -6.82 7.74
CA ILE A 59 18.96 -5.67 8.46
C ILE A 59 17.46 -5.56 8.18
N GLY A 60 16.65 -5.51 9.24
CA GLY A 60 15.20 -5.39 9.15
C GLY A 60 14.75 -3.97 8.85
N HIS A 61 14.02 -3.79 7.75
CA HIS A 61 13.34 -2.55 7.39
C HIS A 61 11.83 -2.71 7.55
N TRP A 62 11.24 -1.78 8.32
CA TRP A 62 9.79 -1.68 8.44
C TRP A 62 9.20 -1.06 7.18
N VAL A 63 8.24 -1.76 6.59
CA VAL A 63 7.52 -1.29 5.41
C VAL A 63 6.01 -1.38 5.65
N PRO A 64 5.25 -0.35 5.28
CA PRO A 64 3.80 -0.41 5.34
C PRO A 64 3.25 -1.42 4.33
N ILE A 65 2.24 -2.16 4.75
CA ILE A 65 1.49 -3.16 3.96
C ILE A 65 0.13 -2.60 3.57
N ARG A 66 -0.55 -1.94 4.52
CA ARG A 66 -1.84 -1.29 4.29
C ARG A 66 -2.05 -0.13 5.23
N TRP A 67 -2.85 0.82 4.79
CA TRP A 67 -3.23 2.03 5.51
C TRP A 67 -4.74 2.05 5.72
N TYR A 68 -5.14 2.59 6.86
CA TYR A 68 -6.52 2.69 7.31
C TYR A 68 -6.91 4.17 7.35
N PHE A 69 -7.75 4.57 6.40
CA PHE A 69 -8.26 5.92 6.29
C PHE A 69 -9.67 5.96 6.89
N SER A 70 -9.84 6.62 8.03
CA SER A 70 -11.16 6.73 8.67
C SER A 70 -12.14 7.45 7.73
N LYS A 71 -13.31 6.85 7.53
CA LYS A 71 -14.39 7.40 6.70
C LYS A 71 -14.97 8.71 7.26
N ASP A 72 -14.73 9.01 8.54
CA ASP A 72 -15.10 10.29 9.14
C ASP A 72 -14.26 11.46 8.61
N SER A 73 -13.05 11.18 8.11
CA SER A 73 -12.07 12.21 7.69
C SER A 73 -11.63 12.08 6.24
N PHE A 74 -11.84 10.92 5.61
CA PHE A 74 -11.40 10.63 4.25
C PHE A 74 -12.52 10.04 3.41
N ASP A 75 -12.68 10.57 2.21
CA ASP A 75 -13.49 9.96 1.16
C ASP A 75 -12.62 9.19 0.15
N LEU A 76 -13.29 8.41 -0.71
CA LEU A 76 -12.62 7.56 -1.71
C LEU A 76 -11.70 8.35 -2.66
N SER A 77 -12.09 9.57 -3.05
CA SER A 77 -11.29 10.42 -3.93
C SER A 77 -9.98 10.83 -3.26
N GLN A 78 -9.99 11.13 -1.97
CA GLN A 78 -8.78 11.46 -1.22
C GLN A 78 -7.85 10.25 -1.09
N VAL A 79 -8.40 9.06 -0.80
CA VAL A 79 -7.61 7.82 -0.75
C VAL A 79 -7.02 7.48 -2.12
N MET A 80 -7.74 7.76 -3.21
CA MET A 80 -7.25 7.53 -4.57
C MET A 80 -5.99 8.34 -4.88
N VAL A 81 -5.83 9.57 -4.38
CA VAL A 81 -4.61 10.37 -4.58
C VAL A 81 -3.37 9.62 -4.09
N HIS A 82 -3.47 8.97 -2.93
CA HIS A 82 -2.37 8.18 -2.37
C HIS A 82 -2.13 6.90 -3.17
N ALA A 83 -3.20 6.26 -3.63
CA ALA A 83 -3.13 5.06 -4.45
C ALA A 83 -2.48 5.32 -5.83
N GLU A 84 -2.83 6.42 -6.48
CA GLU A 84 -2.26 6.84 -7.76
C GLU A 84 -0.79 7.24 -7.63
N ALA A 85 -0.41 7.91 -6.54
CA ALA A 85 0.99 8.19 -6.25
C ALA A 85 1.83 6.91 -6.10
N MET A 86 1.26 5.87 -5.45
CA MET A 86 1.88 4.55 -5.34
C MET A 86 2.00 3.87 -6.70
N GLU A 87 0.92 3.87 -7.49
CA GLU A 87 0.90 3.30 -8.84
C GLU A 87 1.97 3.92 -9.72
N LYS A 88 2.04 5.26 -9.77
CA LYS A 88 3.04 5.99 -10.54
C LYS A 88 4.45 5.63 -10.09
N LYS A 89 4.72 5.67 -8.78
CA LYS A 89 6.04 5.34 -8.23
C LYS A 89 6.50 3.95 -8.64
N TYR A 90 5.65 2.94 -8.52
CA TYR A 90 6.01 1.56 -8.88
C TYR A 90 6.09 1.35 -10.39
N THR A 91 5.33 2.11 -11.18
CA THR A 91 5.42 2.12 -12.64
C THR A 91 6.77 2.70 -13.09
N GLU A 92 7.14 3.87 -12.57
CA GLU A 92 8.44 4.52 -12.85
C GLU A 92 9.61 3.62 -12.44
N LEU A 93 9.52 2.95 -11.29
CA LEU A 93 10.51 1.96 -10.85
C LEU A 93 10.64 0.80 -11.85
N ARG A 94 9.51 0.30 -12.37
CA ARG A 94 9.50 -0.80 -13.35
C ARG A 94 10.11 -0.38 -14.68
N GLU A 95 9.76 0.81 -15.18
CA GLU A 95 10.31 1.37 -16.42
C GLU A 95 11.81 1.65 -16.30
N LEU A 96 12.28 2.17 -15.16
CA LEU A 96 13.70 2.40 -14.93
C LEU A 96 14.52 1.09 -14.92
N THR A 97 13.94 -0.01 -14.43
CA THR A 97 14.62 -1.32 -14.36
C THR A 97 14.56 -2.13 -15.65
N CYS A 98 13.75 -1.69 -16.62
CA CYS A 98 13.65 -2.27 -17.94
C CYS A 98 13.81 -1.13 -18.96
N PRO A 99 15.04 -0.68 -19.26
CA PRO A 99 15.23 0.20 -20.40
C PRO A 99 14.65 -0.51 -21.63
N ASP A 100 13.83 0.18 -22.41
CA ASP A 100 13.36 -0.29 -23.72
C ASP A 100 14.55 -0.89 -24.50
N ASP A 101 14.52 -2.22 -24.67
CA ASP A 101 15.17 -2.90 -25.79
C ASP A 101 14.25 -2.63 -27.00
N ASP A 102 14.26 -1.38 -27.49
CA ASP A 102 13.70 -1.02 -28.78
C ASP A 102 14.60 -1.69 -29.85
N ASP A 103 14.16 -2.82 -30.39
CA ASP A 103 14.73 -3.53 -31.56
C ASP A 103 14.43 -2.80 -32.87
#